data_AF-Q1IKI8-F1
#
_entry.id   AF-Q1IKI8-F1
#
_cell.length_a   1.000
_cell.length_b   1.000
_cell.length_c   1.000
_cell.angle_alpha   90.00
_cell.angle_beta   90.00
_cell.angle_gamma   90.00
#
_symmetry.space_group_name_H-M   'P 1'
#
loop_
_entity.id
_entity.type
_entity.pdbx_description
1 polymer ?
#
loop_
_entity_poly.entity_id
_entity_poly.type
_entity_poly.pdbx_seq_one_letter_code
_entity_poly.pdbx_strand_id
1 'polypeptide(L)'
;MNPMNTDIPLAPYEVVARGKRIVTLPVMLIMFGTWGAAWLLANKLKQNWILLASVLLGPGLAWVWWSWMVPRWRRWAATTGADMEEVEILAVNSGLIWPKGHVLEKTEFRKRD
;
A
#
# COMPACT_ATOMS: atom_id res chain seq x y z
N MET A 1 -25.65 -17.90 20.31
CA MET A 1 -25.01 -18.61 19.19
C MET A 1 -25.54 -18.01 17.89
N ASN A 2 -24.66 -17.46 17.05
CA ASN A 2 -25.00 -16.87 15.75
C ASN A 2 -24.63 -17.87 14.64
N PRO A 3 -25.58 -18.47 13.90
CA PRO A 3 -25.31 -19.54 12.95
C PRO A 3 -24.90 -19.06 11.53
N MET A 4 -24.26 -17.89 11.40
CA MET A 4 -23.74 -17.39 10.10
C MET A 4 -22.28 -16.94 10.19
N ASN A 5 -21.38 -17.85 10.57
CA ASN A 5 -19.96 -17.72 10.20
C ASN A 5 -19.50 -19.05 9.62
N THR A 6 -19.84 -19.26 8.35
CA THR A 6 -19.19 -20.23 7.49
C THR A 6 -17.78 -19.70 7.21
N ASP A 7 -16.76 -20.30 7.81
CA ASP A 7 -15.34 -20.04 7.54
C ASP A 7 -14.98 -20.53 6.12
N ILE A 8 -15.60 -19.93 5.09
CA ILE A 8 -15.21 -20.13 3.71
C ILE A 8 -13.91 -19.34 3.53
N PRO A 9 -12.78 -20.00 3.21
CA PRO A 9 -11.53 -19.29 2.96
C PRO A 9 -11.76 -18.26 1.85
N LEU A 10 -11.30 -17.02 2.07
CA LEU A 10 -11.43 -15.98 1.05
C LEU A 10 -10.64 -16.40 -0.19
N ALA A 11 -11.18 -16.08 -1.36
CA ALA A 11 -10.46 -16.32 -2.60
C ALA A 11 -9.22 -15.40 -2.69
N PRO A 12 -8.07 -15.88 -3.19
CA PRO A 12 -6.83 -15.10 -3.27
C PRO A 12 -6.97 -13.73 -3.95
N TYR A 13 -7.79 -13.66 -5.01
CA TYR A 13 -8.06 -12.40 -5.71
C TYR A 13 -8.75 -11.35 -4.81
N GLU A 14 -9.61 -11.76 -3.88
CA GLU A 14 -10.34 -10.85 -2.98
C GLU A 14 -9.40 -10.25 -1.94
N VAL A 15 -8.49 -11.09 -1.43
CA VAL A 15 -7.44 -10.69 -0.48
C VAL A 15 -6.54 -9.62 -1.11
N VAL A 16 -6.14 -9.83 -2.36
CA VAL A 16 -5.33 -8.85 -3.13
C VAL A 16 -6.13 -7.60 -3.48
N ALA A 17 -7.39 -7.73 -3.90
CA ALA A 17 -8.25 -6.57 -4.21
C ALA A 17 -8.49 -5.69 -2.98
N ARG A 18 -8.63 -6.29 -1.79
CA ARG A 18 -8.69 -5.54 -0.53
C ARG A 18 -7.35 -4.89 -0.20
N GLY A 19 -6.24 -5.59 -0.43
CA GLY A 19 -4.88 -5.04 -0.32
C GLY A 19 -4.67 -3.78 -1.16
N LYS A 20 -5.03 -3.82 -2.45
CA LYS A 20 -4.96 -2.65 -3.33
C LYS A 20 -5.79 -1.47 -2.82
N ARG A 21 -6.97 -1.72 -2.27
CA ARG A 21 -7.80 -0.64 -1.71
C ARG A 21 -7.20 0.01 -0.47
N ILE A 22 -6.56 -0.75 0.41
CA ILE A 22 -6.02 -0.20 1.67
C ILE A 22 -4.57 0.31 1.53
N VAL A 23 -3.82 -0.18 0.55
CA VAL A 23 -2.42 0.22 0.31
C VAL A 23 -2.34 1.19 -0.88
N THR A 24 -2.82 0.79 -2.06
CA THR A 24 -2.63 1.53 -3.31
C THR A 24 -3.49 2.79 -3.38
N LEU A 25 -4.76 2.76 -2.96
CA LEU A 25 -5.60 3.97 -3.00
C LEU A 25 -5.02 5.11 -2.13
N PRO A 26 -4.62 4.89 -0.87
CA PRO A 26 -3.98 5.95 -0.09
C PRO A 26 -2.65 6.41 -0.68
N VAL A 27 -1.84 5.50 -1.23
CA VAL A 27 -0.59 5.87 -1.95
C VAL A 27 -0.89 6.84 -3.09
N MET A 28 -1.89 6.53 -3.92
CA MET A 28 -2.30 7.43 -5.00
C MET A 28 -2.83 8.76 -4.46
N LEU A 29 -3.65 8.75 -3.41
CA LEU A 29 -4.15 9.98 -2.79
C LEU A 29 -3.02 10.84 -2.22
N ILE A 30 -2.00 10.22 -1.61
CA ILE A 30 -0.83 10.95 -1.11
C ILE A 30 -0.04 11.54 -2.28
N MET A 31 0.23 10.79 -3.34
CA MET A 31 0.98 11.30 -4.50
C MET A 31 0.24 12.42 -5.22
N PHE A 32 -0.99 12.18 -5.68
CA PHE A 32 -1.77 13.18 -6.41
C PHE A 32 -2.18 14.35 -5.51
N GLY A 33 -2.49 14.08 -4.23
CA GLY A 33 -2.83 15.11 -3.26
C GLY A 33 -1.66 16.04 -2.96
N THR A 34 -0.45 15.50 -2.79
CA THR A 34 0.76 16.32 -2.56
C THR A 34 1.13 17.14 -3.79
N TRP A 35 1.07 16.57 -4.99
CA TRP A 35 1.32 17.32 -6.23
C TRP A 35 0.25 18.38 -6.51
N GLY A 36 -1.03 18.06 -6.30
CA GLY A 36 -2.13 19.01 -6.46
C GLY A 36 -2.03 20.17 -5.46
N ALA A 37 -1.74 19.87 -4.19
CA ALA A 37 -1.52 20.88 -3.16
C ALA A 37 -0.29 21.75 -3.48
N ALA A 38 0.80 21.15 -3.93
CA ALA A 38 2.01 21.86 -4.33
C ALA A 38 1.76 22.79 -5.53
N TRP A 39 0.96 22.35 -6.51
CA TRP A 39 0.58 23.18 -7.65
C TRP A 39 -0.25 24.40 -7.23
N LEU A 40 -1.26 24.21 -6.39
CA LEU A 40 -2.06 25.31 -5.84
C LEU A 40 -1.18 26.29 -5.04
N LEU A 41 -0.27 25.77 -4.21
CA LEU A 41 0.60 26.58 -3.36
C LEU A 41 1.66 27.33 -4.17
N ALA A 42 2.28 26.68 -5.16
CA ALA A 42 3.26 27.29 -6.05
C ALA A 42 2.64 28.45 -6.85
N ASN A 43 1.43 28.28 -7.37
CA ASN A 43 0.71 29.35 -8.09
C ASN A 43 0.34 30.51 -7.16
N LYS A 44 -0.12 30.21 -5.93
CA LYS A 44 -0.50 31.22 -4.94
C LYS A 44 0.69 32.04 -4.44
N LEU A 45 1.82 31.39 -4.19
CA LEU A 45 3.04 32.03 -3.67
C LEU A 45 4.00 32.48 -4.78
N LYS A 46 3.68 32.21 -6.05
CA LYS A 46 4.54 32.43 -7.23
C LYS A 46 5.94 31.81 -7.06
N GLN A 47 6.02 30.65 -6.39
CA GLN A 47 7.28 30.00 -6.04
C GLN A 47 7.34 28.58 -6.62
N ASN A 48 8.03 28.45 -7.75
CA ASN A 48 8.09 27.20 -8.51
C ASN A 48 8.94 26.11 -7.84
N TRP A 49 9.82 26.45 -6.88
CA TRP A 49 10.60 25.45 -6.15
C TRP A 49 9.73 24.53 -5.28
N ILE A 50 8.51 24.96 -4.93
CA ILE A 50 7.54 24.15 -4.18
C ILE A 50 7.13 22.91 -4.99
N LEU A 51 6.99 23.05 -6.32
CA LEU A 51 6.74 21.93 -7.21
C LEU A 51 7.90 20.94 -7.17
N LEU A 52 9.14 21.44 -7.24
CA LEU A 52 10.34 20.61 -7.17
C LEU A 52 10.45 19.86 -5.83
N ALA A 53 10.14 20.53 -4.71
CA ALA A 53 10.10 19.88 -3.39
C ALA A 53 9.02 18.78 -3.32
N SER A 54 7.86 18.99 -3.95
CA SER A 54 6.76 18.02 -3.96
C SER A 54 7.08 16.72 -4.71
N VAL A 55 7.98 16.77 -5.71
CA VAL A 55 8.46 15.59 -6.44
C VAL A 55 9.17 14.62 -5.49
N LEU A 56 9.81 15.10 -4.42
CA LEU A 56 10.47 14.26 -3.43
C LEU A 56 9.55 13.91 -2.25
N LEU A 57 8.79 14.89 -1.76
CA LEU A 57 7.94 14.71 -0.58
C LEU A 57 6.75 13.76 -0.83
N GLY A 58 6.12 13.85 -2.01
CA GLY A 58 4.98 13.01 -2.37
C GLY A 58 5.32 11.52 -2.35
N PRO A 59 6.31 11.07 -3.15
CA PRO A 59 6.79 9.69 -3.12
C PRO A 59 7.32 9.28 -1.74
N GLY A 60 8.02 10.17 -1.02
CA GLY A 60 8.51 9.87 0.32
C GLY A 60 7.40 9.52 1.32
N LEU A 61 6.33 10.32 1.37
CA LEU A 61 5.17 10.06 2.22
C LEU A 61 4.39 8.82 1.78
N ALA A 62 4.22 8.64 0.47
CA ALA A 62 3.58 7.45 -0.08
C ALA A 62 4.37 6.17 0.26
N TRP A 63 5.69 6.24 0.23
CA TRP A 63 6.58 5.14 0.60
C TRP A 63 6.41 4.75 2.07
N VAL A 64 6.41 5.72 2.99
CA VAL A 64 6.21 5.46 4.42
C VAL A 64 4.86 4.78 4.68
N TRP A 65 3.79 5.24 4.03
CA TRP A 65 2.47 4.61 4.14
C TRP A 65 2.50 3.17 3.64
N TRP A 66 3.06 2.95 2.44
CA TRP A 66 3.16 1.63 1.83
C TRP A 66 3.96 0.66 2.71
N SER A 67 5.14 1.06 3.19
CA SER A 67 6.02 0.25 4.06
C SER A 67 5.37 -0.13 5.39
N TRP A 68 4.41 0.66 5.88
CA TRP A 68 3.68 0.38 7.11
C TRP A 68 2.44 -0.49 6.89
N MET A 69 1.71 -0.26 5.80
CA MET A 69 0.45 -0.97 5.52
C MET A 69 0.67 -2.35 4.92
N VAL A 70 1.70 -2.56 4.10
CA VAL A 70 1.97 -3.87 3.49
C VAL A 70 2.16 -4.98 4.53
N PRO A 71 2.98 -4.83 5.59
CA PRO A 71 3.13 -5.86 6.63
C PRO A 71 1.84 -6.13 7.42
N ARG A 72 0.98 -5.12 7.54
CA ARG A 72 -0.33 -5.26 8.21
C ARG A 72 -1.31 -6.01 7.34
N TRP A 73 -1.37 -5.66 6.05
CA TRP A 73 -2.15 -6.40 5.07
C TRP A 73 -1.69 -7.86 4.97
N ARG A 74 -0.37 -8.11 4.93
CA ARG A 74 0.19 -9.48 4.88
C ARG A 74 -0.21 -10.32 6.09
N ARG A 75 -0.15 -9.74 7.30
CA ARG A 75 -0.63 -10.40 8.53
C ARG A 75 -2.13 -10.66 8.51
N TRP A 76 -2.92 -9.70 8.04
CA TRP A 76 -4.36 -9.90 7.87
C TRP A 76 -4.69 -10.96 6.80
N ALA A 77 -3.96 -10.98 5.68
CA ALA A 77 -4.13 -11.97 4.62
C ALA A 77 -3.92 -13.40 5.16
N ALA A 78 -2.90 -13.59 6.00
CA ALA A 78 -2.64 -14.87 6.66
C ALA A 78 -3.77 -15.35 7.57
N THR A 79 -4.65 -14.45 8.06
CA THR A 79 -5.81 -14.84 8.89
C THR A 79 -7.06 -15.18 8.07
N THR A 80 -7.02 -15.07 6.73
CA THR A 80 -8.20 -15.26 5.86
C THR A 80 -8.44 -16.71 5.42
N GLY A 81 -7.50 -17.61 5.68
CA GLY A 81 -7.54 -19.00 5.20
C GLY A 81 -7.27 -19.18 3.70
N ALA A 82 -6.99 -18.09 2.97
CA ALA A 82 -6.62 -18.13 1.56
C ALA A 82 -5.27 -18.80 1.33
N ASP A 83 -5.06 -19.35 0.13
CA ASP A 83 -3.74 -19.82 -0.30
C ASP A 83 -2.77 -18.63 -0.41
N MET A 84 -1.82 -18.58 0.53
CA MET A 84 -0.87 -17.48 0.63
C MET A 84 0.15 -17.47 -0.51
N GLU A 85 0.41 -18.61 -1.16
CA GLU A 85 1.31 -18.68 -2.32
C GLU A 85 0.64 -17.99 -3.52
N GLU A 86 -0.62 -18.31 -3.80
CA GLU A 86 -1.39 -17.66 -4.86
C GLU A 86 -1.62 -16.16 -4.58
N VAL A 87 -1.92 -15.80 -3.32
CA VAL A 87 -2.04 -14.39 -2.90
C VAL A 87 -0.75 -13.62 -3.16
N GLU A 88 0.42 -14.22 -2.88
CA GLU A 88 1.71 -13.58 -3.10
C GLU A 88 1.99 -13.37 -4.59
N ILE A 89 1.78 -14.40 -5.42
CA ILE A 89 1.94 -14.31 -6.88
C ILE A 89 1.05 -13.21 -7.44
N LEU A 90 -0.23 -13.19 -7.05
CA LEU A 90 -1.19 -12.18 -7.49
C LEU A 90 -0.81 -10.78 -6.98
N ALA A 91 -0.34 -10.66 -5.74
CA ALA A 91 0.05 -9.38 -5.16
C ALA A 91 1.29 -8.79 -5.86
N VAL A 92 2.29 -9.61 -6.18
CA VAL A 92 3.47 -9.19 -6.96
C VAL A 92 3.08 -8.79 -8.38
N ASN A 93 2.32 -9.64 -9.09
CA ASN A 93 1.86 -9.36 -10.46
C ASN A 93 1.00 -8.10 -10.54
N SER A 94 0.24 -7.81 -9.48
CA SER A 94 -0.62 -6.64 -9.41
C SER A 94 0.11 -5.35 -9.00
N GLY A 95 1.40 -5.44 -8.65
CA GLY A 95 2.23 -4.32 -8.18
C GLY A 95 1.92 -3.87 -6.74
N LEU A 96 1.20 -4.68 -5.97
CA LEU A 96 0.84 -4.38 -4.59
C LEU A 96 2.04 -4.51 -3.65
N ILE A 97 2.82 -5.57 -3.82
CA ILE A 97 4.02 -5.88 -3.04
C ILE A 97 5.22 -6.13 -3.96
N TRP A 98 6.42 -5.97 -3.41
CA TRP A 98 7.64 -6.41 -4.08
C TRP A 98 7.83 -7.92 -3.90
N PRO A 99 8.50 -8.60 -4.85
CA PRO A 99 8.89 -10.00 -4.68
C PRO A 99 9.84 -10.16 -3.49
N LYS A 100 9.76 -11.31 -2.83
CA LYS A 100 10.71 -11.72 -1.77
C LYS A 100 12.16 -11.62 -2.28
N GLY A 101 13.04 -11.11 -1.44
CA GLY A 101 14.46 -10.85 -1.73
C GLY A 101 14.76 -9.44 -2.25
N HIS A 102 13.75 -8.63 -2.59
CA HIS A 102 13.97 -7.26 -3.07
C HIS A 102 14.42 -6.33 -1.94
N VAL A 103 15.30 -5.36 -2.22
CA VAL A 103 15.81 -4.41 -1.21
C VAL A 103 14.67 -3.63 -0.52
N LEU A 104 13.55 -3.46 -1.23
CA LEU A 104 12.36 -2.76 -0.76
C LEU A 104 11.51 -3.61 0.19
N GLU A 105 11.62 -4.95 0.15
CA GLU A 105 11.09 -5.85 1.19
C GLU A 105 11.79 -5.58 2.53
N LYS A 106 13.10 -5.26 2.53
CA LYS A 106 13.85 -4.94 3.76
C LYS A 106 13.42 -3.62 4.39
N THR A 107 12.64 -2.80 3.69
CA THR A 107 12.05 -1.56 4.22
C THR A 107 10.69 -1.79 4.88
N GLU A 108 10.15 -3.02 4.82
CA GLU A 108 8.99 -3.41 5.60
C GLU A 108 9.34 -3.39 7.10
N PHE A 109 8.56 -2.66 7.91
CA PHE A 109 8.73 -2.66 9.36
C PHE A 109 8.38 -4.04 9.94
N ARG A 110 9.39 -4.89 10.08
CA ARG A 110 9.29 -6.17 10.79
C ARG A 110 9.15 -5.89 12.28
N LYS A 111 7.95 -6.08 12.85
CA LYS A 111 7.84 -6.26 14.31
C LYS A 111 8.68 -7.49 14.65
N ARG A 112 9.68 -7.31 15.52
CA ARG A 112 10.28 -8.43 16.25
C ARG A 112 9.23 -8.84 17.27
N ASP A 113 8.68 -10.04 17.06
CA ASP A 113 7.97 -10.77 18.11
C ASP A 113 9.00 -11.33 19.10
#